data_AF-A0A1Q2HZE1-F1
#
_entry.id   AF-A0A1Q2HZE1-F1
#
_cell.length_a   1.000
_cell.length_b   1.000
_cell.length_c   1.000
_cell.angle_alpha   90.00
_cell.angle_beta   90.00
_cell.angle_gamma   90.00
#
_symmetry.space_group_name_H-M   'P 1'
#
loop_
_entity.id
_entity.type
_entity.pdbx_description
1 polymer ?
#
loop_
_entity_poly.entity_id
_entity_poly.type
_entity_poly.pdbx_seq_one_letter_code
_entity_poly.pdbx_strand_id
1 'polypeptide(L)'
;MVVGMNFLALSDTTAPTARAHLPDTSTLPTAQLSPSLAATALAAVQHKEHLLIDGTLRRLSNHLDSIATFAQTAADIDAALDTALDTALARSLRNG
;
A
#
# COMPACT_ATOMS: atom_id res chain seq x y z
N MET A 1 -30.95 6.24 -10.36
CA MET A 1 -29.53 6.63 -10.39
C MET A 1 -28.87 5.99 -9.19
N VAL A 2 -28.33 4.78 -9.34
CA VAL A 2 -27.63 4.09 -8.25
C VAL A 2 -26.23 4.66 -8.20
N VAL A 3 -25.89 5.36 -7.11
CA VAL A 3 -24.50 5.70 -6.80
C VAL A 3 -23.81 4.38 -6.52
N GLY A 4 -23.09 3.85 -7.52
CA GLY A 4 -22.34 2.61 -7.39
C GLY A 4 -21.34 2.78 -6.25
N MET A 5 -21.52 2.03 -5.16
CA MET A 5 -20.54 2.00 -4.11
C MET A 5 -19.27 1.36 -4.65
N ASN A 6 -18.23 2.17 -4.82
CA ASN A 6 -16.91 1.73 -5.24
C ASN A 6 -16.24 1.02 -4.05
N PHE A 7 -16.69 -0.20 -3.75
CA PHE A 7 -16.05 -1.02 -2.73
C PHE A 7 -14.84 -1.71 -3.34
N LEU A 8 -13.70 -1.58 -2.66
CA LEU A 8 -12.59 -2.49 -2.86
C LEU A 8 -13.01 -3.86 -2.34
N ALA A 9 -13.26 -4.80 -3.24
CA ALA A 9 -13.41 -6.20 -2.87
C ALA A 9 -12.09 -6.69 -2.28
N LEU A 10 -12.10 -7.07 -1.00
CA LEU A 10 -10.96 -7.67 -0.35
C LEU A 10 -10.90 -9.15 -0.71
N SER A 11 -9.69 -9.62 -0.98
CA SER A 11 -9.39 -11.04 -1.17
C SER A 11 -8.05 -11.35 -0.53
N ASP A 12 -7.73 -12.64 -0.42
CA ASP A 12 -6.44 -13.12 0.09
C ASP A 12 -5.25 -12.58 -0.73
N THR A 13 -5.50 -12.15 -1.96
CA THR A 13 -4.48 -11.57 -2.84
C THR A 13 -4.29 -10.06 -2.66
N THR A 14 -5.19 -9.37 -1.96
CA THR A 14 -5.15 -7.90 -1.85
C THR A 14 -3.93 -7.44 -1.08
N ALA A 15 -3.62 -8.07 0.06
CA ALA A 15 -2.43 -7.74 0.85
C ALA A 15 -1.10 -8.00 0.10
N PRO A 16 -0.85 -9.18 -0.50
CA PRO A 16 0.38 -9.41 -1.26
C PRO A 16 0.48 -8.51 -2.49
N THR A 17 -0.63 -8.23 -3.19
CA THR A 17 -0.64 -7.33 -4.35
C THR A 17 -0.26 -5.91 -3.94
N ALA A 18 -0.84 -5.38 -2.86
CA ALA A 18 -0.52 -4.04 -2.38
C ALA A 18 0.96 -3.91 -1.98
N ARG A 19 1.54 -4.93 -1.33
CA ARG A 19 2.97 -4.96 -0.98
C ARG A 19 3.88 -5.04 -2.20
N ALA A 20 3.49 -5.82 -3.21
CA ALA A 20 4.26 -5.97 -4.46
C ALA A 20 4.34 -4.67 -5.28
N HIS A 21 3.41 -3.74 -5.06
CA HIS A 21 3.37 -2.44 -5.74
C HIS A 21 3.96 -1.29 -4.92
N LEU A 22 4.61 -1.57 -3.79
CA LEU A 22 5.36 -0.53 -3.08
C LEU A 22 6.45 0.04 -4.00
N PRO A 23 6.52 1.37 -4.18
CA PRO A 23 7.48 1.96 -5.10
C PRO A 23 8.92 1.80 -4.58
N ASP A 24 9.82 1.47 -5.49
CA ASP A 24 11.27 1.46 -5.21
C ASP A 24 11.77 2.86 -4.88
N THR A 25 12.53 2.98 -3.80
CA THR A 25 13.13 4.25 -3.35
C THR A 25 14.47 4.50 -4.02
N SER A 26 14.60 4.24 -5.32
CA SER A 26 15.82 4.56 -6.06
C SER A 26 16.04 6.07 -6.09
N THR A 27 17.29 6.51 -5.97
CA THR A 27 17.63 7.93 -6.02
C THR A 27 17.25 8.54 -7.37
N LEU A 28 16.63 9.72 -7.33
CA LEU A 28 16.20 10.41 -8.53
C LEU A 28 17.41 10.90 -9.34
N PRO A 29 17.39 10.74 -10.68
CA PRO A 29 18.49 11.16 -11.53
C PRO A 29 18.62 12.68 -11.50
N THR A 30 19.85 13.16 -11.35
CA THR A 30 20.16 14.60 -11.35
C THR A 30 20.99 14.93 -12.59
N ALA A 31 20.64 16.01 -13.28
CA ALA A 31 21.38 16.42 -14.47
C ALA A 31 22.67 17.11 -14.04
N GLN A 32 23.80 16.68 -14.62
CA GLN A 32 25.09 17.33 -14.39
C GLN A 32 25.43 18.24 -15.57
N LEU A 33 25.33 19.55 -15.34
CA LEU A 33 25.66 20.58 -16.32
C LEU A 33 26.88 21.38 -15.87
N SER A 34 27.62 21.93 -16.82
CA SER A 34 28.69 22.87 -16.52
C SER A 34 28.16 24.11 -15.79
N PRO A 35 28.93 24.69 -14.84
CA PRO A 35 28.48 25.83 -14.06
C PRO A 35 28.04 27.00 -14.94
N SER A 36 26.78 27.42 -14.79
CA SER A 36 26.18 28.54 -15.48
C SER A 36 24.93 28.99 -14.74
N LEU A 37 24.41 30.19 -15.05
CA LEU A 37 23.15 30.67 -14.47
C LEU A 37 21.98 29.72 -14.78
N ALA A 38 21.96 29.17 -16.01
CA ALA A 38 20.97 28.19 -16.43
C ALA A 38 21.10 26.87 -15.64
N ALA A 39 22.33 26.41 -15.37
CA ALA A 39 22.56 25.24 -14.53
C ALA A 39 22.05 25.43 -13.10
N THR A 40 22.25 26.62 -12.52
CA THR A 40 21.71 26.96 -11.19
C THR A 40 20.18 26.97 -11.18
N ALA A 41 19.56 27.59 -12.20
CA ALA A 41 18.10 27.62 -12.34
C ALA A 41 17.52 26.21 -12.51
N LEU A 42 18.16 25.37 -13.33
CA LEU A 42 17.75 23.97 -13.51
C LEU A 42 17.89 23.17 -12.22
N ALA A 43 19.01 23.32 -11.49
CA ALA A 43 19.22 22.64 -10.22
C ALA A 43 18.14 22.99 -9.18
N ALA A 44 17.72 24.26 -9.12
CA ALA A 44 16.62 24.68 -8.25
C ALA A 44 15.28 24.04 -8.64
N VAL A 45 14.98 23.94 -9.93
CA VAL A 45 13.78 23.25 -10.43
C VAL A 45 13.86 21.75 -10.13
N GLN A 46 14.97 21.09 -10.44
CA GLN A 46 15.17 19.66 -10.16
C GLN A 46 14.99 19.35 -8.68
N HIS A 47 15.57 20.16 -7.79
CA HIS A 47 15.41 19.99 -6.36
C HIS A 47 13.94 20.07 -5.92
N LYS A 48 13.20 21.07 -6.42
CA LYS A 48 11.77 21.22 -6.12
C LYS A 48 10.95 20.01 -6.61
N GLU A 49 11.19 19.57 -7.84
CA GLU A 49 10.47 18.43 -8.40
C GLU A 49 10.81 17.13 -7.65
N HIS A 50 12.07 16.92 -7.28
CA HIS A 50 12.47 15.77 -6.48
C HIS A 50 11.74 15.71 -5.14
N LEU A 51 11.60 16.85 -4.44
CA LEU A 51 10.83 16.91 -3.19
C LEU A 51 9.34 16.55 -3.38
N LEU A 52 8.75 16.96 -4.50
CA LEU A 52 7.35 16.64 -4.83
C LEU A 52 7.18 15.15 -5.17
N ILE A 53 8.12 14.59 -5.93
CA ILE A 53 8.15 13.16 -6.26
C ILE A 53 8.29 12.34 -4.97
N ASP A 54 9.28 12.65 -4.14
CA ASP A 54 9.52 11.97 -2.86
C ASP A 54 8.28 12.04 -1.94
N GLY A 55 7.66 13.22 -1.86
CA GLY A 55 6.43 13.42 -1.09
C GLY A 55 5.27 12.57 -1.59
N THR A 56 5.14 12.44 -2.91
CA THR A 56 4.08 11.65 -3.55
C THR A 56 4.33 10.15 -3.39
N LEU A 57 5.56 9.69 -3.63
CA LEU A 57 5.97 8.29 -3.45
C LEU A 57 5.75 7.85 -2.01
N ARG A 58 6.14 8.66 -1.02
CA ARG A 58 5.91 8.34 0.40
C ARG A 58 4.42 8.21 0.73
N ARG A 59 3.58 9.11 0.22
CA ARG A 59 2.12 9.03 0.42
C ARG A 59 1.54 7.77 -0.20
N LEU A 60 1.99 7.43 -1.41
CA LEU A 60 1.59 6.20 -2.11
C LEU A 60 2.01 4.96 -1.31
N SER A 61 3.27 4.87 -0.88
CA SER A 61 3.77 3.76 -0.06
C SER A 61 2.96 3.58 1.22
N ASN A 62 2.73 4.67 1.96
CA ASN A 62 1.93 4.63 3.19
C ASN A 62 0.50 4.16 2.93
N HIS A 63 -0.10 4.58 1.81
CA HIS A 63 -1.45 4.16 1.46
C HIS A 63 -1.53 2.68 1.09
N LEU A 64 -0.59 2.18 0.29
CA LEU A 64 -0.51 0.77 -0.09
C LEU A 64 -0.24 -0.12 1.14
N ASP A 65 0.63 0.32 2.05
CA ASP A 65 0.90 -0.40 3.29
C ASP A 65 -0.34 -0.44 4.21
N SER A 66 -1.09 0.67 4.27
CA SER A 66 -2.37 0.72 4.99
C SER A 66 -3.40 -0.26 4.40
N ILE A 67 -3.53 -0.32 3.07
CA ILE A 67 -4.40 -1.29 2.38
C ILE A 67 -3.94 -2.72 2.68
N ALA A 68 -2.65 -2.99 2.60
CA ALA A 68 -2.09 -4.32 2.84
C ALA A 68 -2.35 -4.80 4.27
N THR A 69 -2.15 -3.91 5.25
CA THR A 69 -2.40 -4.18 6.67
C THR A 69 -3.88 -4.44 6.93
N PHE A 70 -4.76 -3.63 6.34
CA PHE A 70 -6.19 -3.80 6.48
C PHE A 70 -6.66 -5.14 5.88
N ALA A 71 -6.23 -5.47 4.66
CA ALA A 71 -6.58 -6.73 4.02
C ALA A 71 -6.05 -7.95 4.80
N GLN A 72 -4.82 -7.88 5.32
CA GLN A 72 -4.26 -8.94 6.16
C GLN A 72 -5.07 -9.12 7.45
N THR A 73 -5.41 -8.02 8.12
CA THR A 73 -6.18 -8.06 9.36
C THR A 73 -7.57 -8.70 9.14
N ALA A 74 -8.22 -8.37 8.01
CA ALA A 74 -9.49 -8.99 7.66
C ALA A 74 -9.37 -10.51 7.46
N ALA A 75 -8.33 -10.96 6.74
CA ALA A 75 -8.06 -12.39 6.54
C ALA A 75 -7.75 -13.12 7.86
N ASP A 76 -6.98 -12.50 8.75
CA ASP A 76 -6.63 -13.09 10.05
C ASP A 76 -7.87 -13.23 10.94
N ILE A 77 -8.78 -12.25 10.92
CA ILE A 77 -10.07 -12.32 11.63
C ILE A 77 -10.94 -13.45 11.07
N ASP A 78 -11.03 -13.57 9.74
CA ASP A 78 -11.82 -14.61 9.09
C ASP A 78 -11.32 -16.02 9.46
N ALA A 79 -10.00 -16.24 9.39
CA ALA A 79 -9.39 -17.51 9.79
C ALA A 79 -9.59 -17.84 11.28
N ALA A 80 -9.52 -16.82 12.16
CA ALA A 80 -9.77 -17.00 13.58
C ALA A 80 -11.24 -17.37 13.87
N LEU A 81 -12.18 -16.77 13.13
CA LEU A 81 -13.60 -17.08 13.23
C LEU A 81 -13.89 -18.51 12.77
N ASP A 82 -13.32 -18.92 11.63
CA ASP A 82 -13.45 -20.28 11.09
C ASP A 82 -12.96 -21.33 12.11
N THR A 83 -11.78 -21.11 12.68
CA THR A 83 -11.20 -21.97 13.73
C THR A 83 -12.10 -22.04 14.97
N ALA A 84 -12.68 -20.92 15.38
CA ALA A 84 -13.57 -20.86 16.55
C ALA A 84 -14.88 -21.63 16.30
N LEU A 85 -15.44 -21.52 15.10
CA LEU A 85 -16.65 -22.24 14.68
C LEU A 85 -16.40 -23.76 14.65
N ASP A 86 -15.29 -24.19 14.04
CA ASP A 86 -14.89 -25.60 14.02
C ASP A 86 -14.73 -26.17 15.43
N THR A 87 -14.08 -25.41 16.31
CA THR A 87 -13.89 -25.79 17.71
C THR A 87 -15.22 -25.91 18.45
N ALA A 88 -16.14 -24.97 18.21
CA ALA A 88 -17.47 -24.99 18.82
C ALA A 88 -18.30 -26.17 18.32
N LEU A 89 -18.27 -26.46 17.02
CA LEU A 89 -18.95 -27.60 16.40
C LEU A 89 -18.42 -28.92 16.97
N ALA A 90 -17.11 -29.10 17.02
CA ALA A 90 -16.48 -30.30 17.58
C ALA A 90 -16.82 -30.50 19.06
N ARG A 91 -16.98 -29.41 19.83
CA ARG A 91 -17.45 -29.48 21.22
C ARG A 91 -18.91 -29.90 21.29
N SER A 92 -19.78 -29.34 20.45
CA SER A 92 -21.20 -29.70 20.41
C SER A 92 -21.39 -31.19 20.10
N LEU A 93 -20.64 -31.72 19.14
CA LEU A 93 -20.72 -33.13 18.73
C LEU A 93 -20.20 -34.13 19.78
N ARG A 94 -19.35 -33.68 20.72
CA ARG A 94 -18.86 -34.53 21.83
C ARG A 94 -19.79 -34.55 23.04
N ASN A 95 -20.65 -33.54 23.17
CA ASN A 95 -21.49 -33.33 24.35
C ASN A 95 -22.97 -33.72 24.12
N GLY A 96 -23.35 -34.12 22.90
CA GLY A 96 -24.67 -34.65 22.55
C GLY A 96 -24.58 -36.14 22.26
#